data_AF-A0A9W9LRZ1-F1
#
_entry.id   AF-A0A9W9LRZ1-F1
#
_cell.length_a   1.000
_cell.length_b   1.000
_cell.length_c   1.000
_cell.angle_alpha   90.00
_cell.angle_beta   90.00
_cell.angle_gamma   90.00
#
_symmetry.space_group_name_H-M   'P 1'
#
loop_
_entity.id
_entity.type
_entity.pdbx_description
1 polymer ?
#
loop_
_entity_poly.entity_id
_entity_poly.type
_entity_poly.pdbx_seq_one_letter_code
_entity_poly.pdbx_strand_id
1 'polypeptide(L)'
;MATQPTVAPPATDATSYFDLAITLALNNWPALTLAVQSNWGGPTSGDKRDWLCGAISEMMADRPETDAEDLEDVLIQVMNDEFDVVIDDESAGNVALEIMELKAQTLRGEFATIQSMWEAWQRKTQQKSASMFKQVESREEDQETDEEIEDDSGDMEMDDAPALVRAPREKVEPEIDDDGFTKVVGKKKR
;
A
#
# COMPACT_ATOMS: atom_id res chain seq x y z
N MET A 1 -16.02 -18.71 -36.10
CA MET A 1 -16.66 -17.69 -35.24
C MET A 1 -16.09 -17.90 -33.85
N ALA A 2 -15.19 -17.02 -33.42
CA ALA A 2 -14.47 -17.16 -32.16
C ALA A 2 -15.42 -16.82 -31.00
N THR A 3 -15.57 -17.76 -30.06
CA THR A 3 -16.30 -17.59 -28.81
C THR A 3 -15.46 -16.76 -27.86
N GLN A 4 -15.86 -15.52 -27.64
CA GLN A 4 -15.30 -14.68 -26.57
C GLN A 4 -15.72 -15.25 -25.20
N PRO A 5 -14.84 -15.25 -24.19
CA PRO A 5 -15.25 -15.54 -22.82
C PRO A 5 -16.05 -14.36 -22.28
N THR A 6 -17.35 -14.58 -22.08
CA THR A 6 -18.22 -13.66 -21.34
C THR A 6 -17.75 -13.62 -19.89
N VAL A 7 -17.13 -12.51 -19.48
CA VAL A 7 -16.91 -12.22 -18.06
C VAL A 7 -18.29 -11.99 -17.45
N ALA A 8 -18.71 -12.91 -16.56
CA ALA A 8 -19.96 -12.79 -15.83
C ALA A 8 -19.95 -11.51 -14.96
N PRO A 9 -21.08 -10.81 -14.81
CA PRO A 9 -21.19 -9.71 -13.85
C PRO A 9 -20.93 -10.23 -12.42
N PRO A 10 -20.30 -9.46 -11.54
CA PRO A 10 -20.07 -9.89 -10.16
C PRO A 10 -21.41 -9.86 -9.41
N ALA A 11 -21.95 -11.06 -9.15
CA ALA A 11 -23.03 -11.42 -8.21
C ALA A 11 -24.36 -10.64 -8.25
N THR A 12 -25.48 -11.36 -8.14
CA THR A 12 -26.84 -10.81 -8.33
C THR A 12 -27.50 -10.36 -7.02
N ASP A 13 -26.85 -10.58 -5.87
CA ASP A 13 -27.43 -10.40 -4.54
C ASP A 13 -26.80 -9.23 -3.77
N ALA A 14 -27.62 -8.51 -2.99
CA ALA A 14 -27.20 -7.35 -2.19
C ALA A 14 -26.01 -7.66 -1.27
N THR A 15 -25.97 -8.85 -0.68
CA THR A 15 -24.88 -9.29 0.20
C THR A 15 -23.52 -9.30 -0.51
N SER A 16 -23.46 -9.80 -1.75
CA SER A 16 -22.19 -9.84 -2.50
C SER A 16 -21.70 -8.46 -2.90
N TYR A 17 -22.60 -7.52 -3.19
CA TYR A 17 -22.24 -6.13 -3.39
C TYR A 17 -21.72 -5.48 -2.11
N PHE A 18 -22.29 -5.84 -0.96
CA PHE A 18 -21.81 -5.37 0.34
C PHE A 18 -20.42 -5.92 0.69
N ASP A 19 -20.18 -7.22 0.48
CA ASP A 19 -18.86 -7.83 0.67
C ASP A 19 -17.79 -7.17 -0.23
N LEU A 20 -18.17 -6.87 -1.47
CA LEU A 20 -17.32 -6.13 -2.39
C LEU A 20 -17.03 -4.71 -1.88
N ALA A 21 -18.04 -4.02 -1.36
CA ALA A 21 -17.90 -2.68 -0.80
C ALA A 21 -16.92 -2.66 0.39
N ILE A 22 -17.04 -3.59 1.33
CA ILE A 22 -16.11 -3.74 2.46
C ILE A 22 -14.68 -3.96 1.93
N THR A 23 -14.53 -4.89 0.98
CA THR A 23 -13.22 -5.20 0.40
C THR A 23 -12.58 -3.97 -0.23
N LEU A 24 -13.35 -3.18 -0.97
CA LEU A 24 -12.86 -1.97 -1.63
C LEU A 24 -12.49 -0.87 -0.62
N ALA A 25 -13.31 -0.64 0.41
CA ALA A 25 -13.03 0.32 1.47
C ALA A 25 -11.72 -0.02 2.19
N LEU A 26 -11.55 -1.28 2.62
CA LEU A 26 -10.33 -1.75 3.28
C LEU A 26 -9.09 -1.69 2.37
N ASN A 27 -9.23 -1.98 1.07
CA ASN A 27 -8.14 -1.84 0.12
C ASN A 27 -7.78 -0.38 -0.19
N ASN A 28 -8.69 0.56 0.07
CA ASN A 28 -8.43 1.99 -0.10
C ASN A 28 -7.87 2.63 1.18
N TRP A 29 -8.03 1.99 2.34
CA TRP A 29 -7.46 2.46 3.59
C TRP A 29 -5.92 2.42 3.57
N PRO A 30 -5.23 3.57 3.64
CA PRO A 30 -3.78 3.61 3.48
C PRO A 30 -3.01 2.88 4.58
N ALA A 31 -3.47 2.98 5.84
CA ALA A 31 -2.80 2.36 6.98
C ALA A 31 -2.76 0.83 6.84
N LEU A 32 -3.91 0.21 6.55
CA LEU A 32 -4.00 -1.24 6.32
C LEU A 32 -3.23 -1.67 5.07
N THR A 33 -3.32 -0.90 3.98
CA THR A 33 -2.59 -1.18 2.75
C THR A 33 -1.08 -1.16 2.95
N LEU A 34 -0.58 -0.19 3.72
CA LEU A 34 0.84 -0.09 4.05
C LEU A 34 1.29 -1.23 4.97
N ALA A 35 0.47 -1.58 5.98
CA ALA A 35 0.74 -2.67 6.88
C ALA A 35 0.87 -4.02 6.15
N VAL A 36 -0.02 -4.27 5.19
CA VAL A 36 0.04 -5.48 4.35
C VAL A 36 1.26 -5.47 3.44
N GLN A 37 1.58 -4.36 2.79
CA GLN A 37 2.75 -4.26 1.91
C GLN A 37 4.08 -4.40 2.66
N SER A 38 4.10 -3.92 3.91
CA SER A 38 5.27 -3.97 4.78
C SER A 38 5.31 -5.25 5.63
N ASN A 39 4.33 -6.15 5.45
CA ASN A 39 4.25 -7.45 6.11
C ASN A 39 4.23 -7.35 7.65
N TRP A 40 3.63 -6.28 8.18
CA TRP A 40 3.55 -6.03 9.62
C TRP A 40 2.67 -7.06 10.35
N GLY A 41 1.69 -7.65 9.66
CA GLY A 41 0.92 -8.80 10.16
C GLY A 41 1.57 -10.16 9.89
N GLY A 42 2.86 -10.20 9.52
CA GLY A 42 3.56 -11.43 9.14
C GLY A 42 3.23 -11.90 7.72
N PRO A 43 3.77 -13.06 7.28
CA PRO A 43 3.67 -13.53 5.89
C PRO A 43 2.24 -13.74 5.36
N THR A 44 1.27 -13.84 6.26
CA THR A 44 -0.16 -13.98 5.95
C THR A 44 -0.92 -12.65 6.04
N SER A 45 -0.23 -11.50 6.00
CA SER A 45 -0.86 -10.18 6.11
C SER A 45 -1.97 -9.96 5.07
N GLY A 46 -1.79 -10.50 3.85
CA GLY A 46 -2.83 -10.48 2.82
C GLY A 46 -4.07 -11.28 3.23
N ASP A 47 -3.87 -12.50 3.73
CA ASP A 47 -4.96 -13.36 4.19
C ASP A 47 -5.71 -12.76 5.38
N LYS A 48 -5.00 -12.06 6.28
CA LYS A 48 -5.60 -11.35 7.42
C LYS A 48 -6.52 -10.22 6.98
N ARG A 49 -6.13 -9.46 5.94
CA ARG A 49 -7.01 -8.43 5.37
C ARG A 49 -8.27 -9.06 4.78
N ASP A 50 -8.13 -10.17 4.06
CA ASP A 50 -9.27 -10.83 3.43
C ASP A 50 -10.18 -11.49 4.49
N TRP A 51 -9.61 -12.01 5.58
CA TRP A 51 -10.34 -12.44 6.78
C TRP A 51 -11.14 -11.30 7.41
N LEU A 52 -10.54 -10.12 7.56
CA LEU A 52 -11.20 -8.93 8.12
C LEU A 52 -12.44 -8.53 7.31
N CYS A 53 -12.39 -8.63 5.97
CA CYS A 53 -13.56 -8.38 5.12
C CYS A 53 -14.74 -9.29 5.51
N GLY A 54 -14.47 -10.59 5.69
CA GLY A 54 -15.48 -11.57 6.09
C GLY A 54 -15.99 -11.32 7.51
N ALA A 55 -15.09 -11.02 8.46
CA ALA A 55 -15.44 -10.74 9.84
C ALA A 55 -16.37 -9.52 9.97
N ILE A 56 -16.13 -8.46 9.21
CA ILE A 56 -17.01 -7.28 9.18
C ILE A 56 -18.38 -7.62 8.58
N SER A 57 -18.41 -8.40 7.49
CA SER A 57 -19.67 -8.82 6.87
C SER A 57 -20.52 -9.67 7.84
N GLU A 58 -19.91 -10.63 8.53
CA GLU A 58 -20.55 -11.47 9.54
C GLU A 58 -21.05 -10.64 10.72
N MET A 59 -20.22 -9.74 11.27
CA MET A 59 -20.60 -8.84 12.36
C MET A 59 -21.84 -8.01 12.01
N MET A 60 -21.90 -7.47 10.79
CA MET A 60 -23.03 -6.66 10.33
C MET A 60 -24.31 -7.49 10.11
N ALA A 61 -24.17 -8.77 9.79
CA ALA A 61 -25.29 -9.69 9.64
C ALA A 61 -25.84 -10.14 11.00
N ASP A 62 -24.96 -10.42 11.96
CA ASP A 62 -25.33 -10.89 13.29
C ASP A 62 -25.85 -9.77 14.21
N ARG A 63 -25.29 -8.56 14.07
CA ARG A 63 -25.62 -7.39 14.90
C ARG A 63 -26.03 -6.22 14.01
N PRO A 64 -27.29 -6.19 13.54
CA PRO A 64 -27.77 -5.12 12.66
C PRO A 64 -27.76 -3.73 13.31
N GLU A 65 -27.74 -3.66 14.64
CA GLU A 65 -27.62 -2.44 15.45
C GLU A 65 -26.21 -1.85 15.50
N THR A 66 -25.19 -2.58 15.00
CA THR A 66 -23.80 -2.10 14.94
C THR A 66 -23.75 -0.75 14.23
N ASP A 67 -23.19 0.25 14.92
CA ASP A 67 -22.99 1.59 14.38
C ASP A 67 -21.53 1.82 13.93
N ALA A 68 -21.26 3.04 13.46
CA ALA A 68 -19.93 3.36 12.93
C ALA A 68 -18.86 3.38 14.04
N GLU A 69 -19.23 3.72 15.28
CA GLU A 69 -18.30 3.74 16.42
C GLU A 69 -17.93 2.30 16.80
N ASP A 70 -18.91 1.38 16.84
CA ASP A 70 -18.66 -0.05 17.06
C ASP A 70 -17.70 -0.63 15.99
N LEU A 71 -17.90 -0.27 14.72
CA LEU A 71 -17.03 -0.73 13.63
C LEU A 71 -15.64 -0.11 13.69
N GLU A 72 -15.53 1.16 14.07
CA GLU A 72 -14.25 1.84 14.28
C GLU A 72 -13.42 1.14 15.35
N ASP A 73 -14.01 0.83 16.51
CA ASP A 73 -13.34 0.12 17.60
C ASP A 73 -12.79 -1.24 17.13
N VAL A 74 -13.57 -1.98 16.32
CA VAL A 74 -13.12 -3.26 15.74
C VAL A 74 -11.97 -3.05 14.75
N LEU A 75 -12.02 -2.02 13.90
CA LEU A 75 -10.94 -1.71 12.96
C LEU A 75 -9.65 -1.34 13.70
N ILE A 76 -9.73 -0.53 14.75
CA ILE A 76 -8.59 -0.13 15.58
C ILE A 76 -8.01 -1.36 16.30
N GLN A 77 -8.86 -2.17 16.91
CA GLN A 77 -8.43 -3.38 17.62
C GLN A 77 -7.70 -4.34 16.66
N VAL A 78 -8.25 -4.59 15.47
CA VAL A 78 -7.61 -5.48 14.48
C VAL A 78 -6.29 -4.89 13.99
N MET A 79 -6.22 -3.58 13.73
CA MET A 79 -4.94 -2.97 13.35
C MET A 79 -3.87 -3.13 14.44
N ASN A 80 -4.27 -3.08 15.71
CA ASN A 80 -3.36 -3.29 16.82
C ASN A 80 -2.95 -4.76 16.97
N ASP A 81 -3.91 -5.67 17.07
CA ASP A 81 -3.68 -7.08 17.39
C ASP A 81 -3.06 -7.87 16.22
N GLU A 82 -3.52 -7.60 15.00
CA GLU A 82 -3.16 -8.40 13.83
C GLU A 82 -2.01 -7.82 13.02
N PHE A 83 -1.79 -6.51 13.10
CA PHE A 83 -0.80 -5.79 12.31
C PHE A 83 0.21 -4.98 13.13
N ASP A 84 0.14 -4.98 14.47
CA ASP A 84 1.01 -4.19 15.36
C ASP A 84 1.00 -2.67 15.01
N VAL A 85 -0.12 -2.17 14.49
CA VAL A 85 -0.30 -0.75 14.11
C VAL A 85 -1.20 -0.04 15.11
N VAL A 86 -0.73 1.11 15.58
CA VAL A 86 -1.56 2.05 16.35
C VAL A 86 -2.10 3.12 15.40
N ILE A 87 -3.43 3.26 15.35
CA ILE A 87 -4.13 4.26 14.55
C ILE A 87 -4.51 5.43 15.46
N ASP A 88 -4.10 6.65 15.10
CA ASP A 88 -4.36 7.89 15.87
C ASP A 88 -4.59 9.09 14.92
N ASP A 89 -5.13 8.82 13.73
CA ASP A 89 -5.31 9.79 12.66
C ASP A 89 -6.78 9.90 12.18
N GLU A 90 -7.73 9.40 12.99
CA GLU A 90 -9.18 9.34 12.68
C GLU A 90 -9.51 8.54 11.40
N SER A 91 -8.54 7.85 10.79
CA SER A 91 -8.76 7.14 9.53
C SER A 91 -9.65 5.91 9.70
N ALA A 92 -9.61 5.25 10.87
CA ALA A 92 -10.48 4.12 11.19
C ALA A 92 -11.97 4.54 11.19
N GLY A 93 -12.32 5.63 11.89
CA GLY A 93 -13.67 6.19 11.90
C GLY A 93 -14.15 6.60 10.51
N ASN A 94 -13.29 7.24 9.70
CA ASN A 94 -13.64 7.61 8.33
C ASN A 94 -13.98 6.37 7.46
N VAL A 95 -13.20 5.30 7.58
CA VAL A 95 -13.46 4.04 6.87
C VAL A 95 -14.73 3.37 7.39
N ALA A 96 -14.98 3.40 8.70
CA ALA A 96 -16.19 2.85 9.30
C ALA A 96 -17.45 3.57 8.79
N LEU A 97 -17.43 4.90 8.74
CA LEU A 97 -18.51 5.72 8.17
C LEU A 97 -18.74 5.41 6.68
N GLU A 98 -17.66 5.27 5.91
CA GLU A 98 -17.74 4.90 4.49
C GLU A 98 -18.42 3.53 4.32
N ILE A 99 -18.03 2.52 5.09
CA ILE A 99 -18.63 1.18 5.05
C ILE A 99 -20.12 1.24 5.41
N MET A 100 -20.50 2.05 6.41
CA MET A 100 -21.91 2.21 6.80
C MET A 100 -22.76 2.88 5.73
N GLU A 101 -22.23 3.89 5.04
CA GLU A 101 -22.92 4.51 3.91
C GLU A 101 -23.06 3.54 2.74
N LEU A 102 -22.03 2.73 2.45
CA LEU A 102 -22.10 1.70 1.42
C LEU A 102 -23.12 0.60 1.77
N LYS A 103 -23.23 0.24 3.06
CA LYS A 103 -24.29 -0.66 3.57
C LYS A 103 -25.68 -0.07 3.28
N ALA A 104 -25.89 1.21 3.61
CA ALA A 104 -27.15 1.90 3.38
C ALA A 104 -27.53 1.96 1.89
N GLN A 105 -26.57 2.26 1.00
CA GLN A 105 -26.77 2.25 -0.45
C GLN A 105 -27.14 0.85 -0.98
N THR A 106 -26.46 -0.19 -0.48
CA THR A 106 -26.75 -1.58 -0.85
C THR A 106 -28.17 -1.97 -0.44
N LEU A 107 -28.63 -1.56 0.73
CA LEU A 107 -30.02 -1.77 1.18
C LEU A 107 -31.06 -1.01 0.35
N ARG A 108 -30.69 0.16 -0.20
CA ARG A 108 -31.52 0.93 -1.15
C ARG A 108 -31.51 0.36 -2.57
N GLY A 109 -30.62 -0.59 -2.87
CA GLY A 109 -30.42 -1.13 -4.22
C GLY A 109 -29.61 -0.20 -5.14
N GLU A 110 -28.85 0.73 -4.56
CA GLU A 110 -28.01 1.68 -5.26
C GLU A 110 -26.57 1.16 -5.32
N PHE A 111 -26.16 0.60 -6.47
CA PHE A 111 -24.83 -0.01 -6.62
C PHE A 111 -23.83 0.85 -7.40
N ALA A 112 -24.22 2.06 -7.81
CA ALA A 112 -23.41 2.91 -8.68
C ALA A 112 -22.06 3.30 -8.06
N THR A 113 -22.04 3.63 -6.76
CA THR A 113 -20.81 3.98 -6.03
C THR A 113 -19.86 2.81 -5.95
N ILE A 114 -20.37 1.63 -5.58
CA ILE A 114 -19.58 0.39 -5.44
C ILE A 114 -18.99 -0.01 -6.80
N GLN A 115 -19.78 0.09 -7.88
CA GLN A 115 -19.30 -0.16 -9.23
C GLN A 115 -18.18 0.81 -9.62
N SER A 116 -18.33 2.11 -9.35
CA SER A 116 -17.30 3.11 -9.64
C SER A 116 -15.99 2.85 -8.88
N MET A 117 -16.09 2.51 -7.59
CA MET A 117 -14.93 2.12 -6.76
C MET A 117 -14.25 0.87 -7.31
N TRP A 118 -15.04 -0.13 -7.72
CA TRP A 118 -14.52 -1.36 -8.31
C TRP A 118 -13.76 -1.11 -9.61
N GLU A 119 -14.33 -0.32 -10.52
CA GLU A 119 -13.64 0.05 -11.76
C GLU A 119 -12.33 0.82 -11.49
N ALA A 120 -12.33 1.73 -10.51
CA ALA A 120 -11.13 2.44 -10.09
C ALA A 120 -10.05 1.50 -9.54
N TRP A 121 -10.46 0.53 -8.71
CA TRP A 121 -9.57 -0.50 -8.19
C TRP A 121 -9.01 -1.38 -9.31
N GLN A 122 -9.84 -1.80 -10.26
CA GLN A 122 -9.38 -2.57 -11.42
C GLN A 122 -8.34 -1.83 -12.26
N ARG A 123 -8.57 -0.55 -12.54
CA ARG A 123 -7.60 0.29 -13.27
C ARG A 123 -6.27 0.35 -12.51
N LYS A 124 -6.29 0.57 -11.21
CA LYS A 124 -5.10 0.62 -10.34
C LYS A 124 -4.34 -0.71 -10.33
N THR A 125 -5.05 -1.83 -10.23
CA THR A 125 -4.47 -3.18 -10.24
C THR A 125 -3.88 -3.54 -11.60
N GLN A 126 -4.58 -3.23 -12.70
CA GLN A 126 -4.08 -3.45 -14.05
C GLN A 126 -2.82 -2.61 -14.34
N GLN A 127 -2.81 -1.34 -13.94
CA GLN A 127 -1.62 -0.49 -14.09
C GLN A 127 -0.43 -1.05 -13.30
N LYS A 128 -0.61 -1.46 -12.04
CA LYS A 128 0.45 -2.11 -11.25
C LYS A 128 1.00 -3.38 -11.94
N SER A 129 0.13 -4.19 -12.53
CA SER A 129 0.56 -5.39 -13.28
C SER A 129 1.35 -5.03 -14.55
N ALA A 130 0.90 -4.04 -15.32
CA ALA A 130 1.58 -3.58 -16.54
C ALA A 130 2.96 -2.96 -16.24
N SER A 131 3.09 -2.22 -15.13
CA SER A 131 4.37 -1.69 -14.63
C SER A 131 5.35 -2.81 -14.28
N MET A 132 4.86 -3.92 -13.70
CA MET A 132 5.70 -5.06 -13.32
C MET A 132 6.17 -5.88 -14.55
N PHE A 133 5.36 -5.95 -15.61
CA PHE A 133 5.77 -6.60 -16.88
C PHE A 133 6.76 -5.76 -17.70
N LYS A 134 6.82 -4.44 -17.54
CA LYS A 134 7.78 -3.57 -18.25
C LYS A 134 9.21 -3.66 -17.68
N GLN A 135 9.41 -4.22 -16.49
CA GLN A 135 10.71 -4.22 -15.81
C GLN A 135 11.67 -5.36 -16.23
N VAL A 136 11.28 -6.24 -17.16
CA VAL A 136 12.13 -7.38 -17.61
C VAL A 136 12.75 -7.17 -19.00
N GLU A 137 12.34 -6.14 -19.75
CA GLU A 137 12.81 -5.91 -21.11
C GLU A 137 13.33 -4.47 -21.29
N SER A 138 14.29 -4.07 -20.45
CA SER A 138 15.20 -2.97 -20.78
C SER A 138 16.42 -3.03 -19.86
N ARG A 139 17.34 -3.94 -20.19
CA ARG A 139 18.76 -3.76 -19.88
C ARG A 139 19.37 -3.30 -21.20
N GLU A 140 20.01 -2.14 -21.17
CA GLU A 140 20.64 -1.43 -22.30
C GLU A 140 19.68 -0.50 -23.06
N GLU A 141 19.47 0.71 -22.54
CA GLU A 141 19.88 1.93 -23.24
C GLU A 141 19.68 3.18 -22.36
N ASP A 142 20.72 3.99 -22.39
CA ASP A 142 20.93 5.31 -21.81
C ASP A 142 19.81 6.30 -22.19
N GLN A 143 19.05 6.80 -21.21
CA GLN A 143 18.28 8.04 -21.35
C GLN A 143 18.33 8.85 -20.05
N GLU A 144 19.14 9.91 -20.13
CA GLU A 144 19.26 11.02 -19.22
C GLU A 144 17.87 11.53 -18.77
N THR A 145 17.63 11.54 -17.45
CA THR A 145 16.51 12.28 -16.88
C THR A 145 17.03 13.66 -16.49
N ASP A 146 16.70 14.62 -17.35
CA ASP A 146 16.78 16.06 -17.13
C ASP A 146 15.78 16.42 -16.01
N GLU A 147 16.29 16.60 -14.79
CA GLU A 147 15.52 17.12 -13.66
C GLU A 147 15.68 18.65 -13.62
N GLU A 148 14.83 19.36 -14.37
CA GLU A 148 14.57 20.78 -14.14
C GLU A 148 13.86 20.96 -12.79
N ILE A 149 14.63 21.22 -11.74
CA ILE A 149 14.13 21.70 -10.45
C ILE A 149 14.29 23.23 -10.44
N GLU A 150 13.24 23.94 -10.86
CA GLU A 150 13.01 25.33 -10.45
C GLU A 150 12.42 25.32 -9.02
N ASP A 151 13.23 25.69 -8.02
CA ASP A 151 12.71 26.39 -6.86
C ASP A 151 13.75 27.41 -6.34
N ASP A 152 13.35 28.67 -6.47
CA ASP A 152 13.99 29.89 -6.03
C ASP A 152 13.77 30.07 -4.52
N SER A 153 14.83 29.96 -3.72
CA SER A 153 14.83 30.61 -2.40
C SER A 153 16.23 30.74 -1.79
N GLY A 154 16.66 32.00 -1.64
CA GLY A 154 17.27 32.43 -0.38
C GLY A 154 18.80 32.41 -0.28
N ASP A 155 19.42 33.40 -0.93
CA ASP A 155 20.69 34.03 -0.58
C ASP A 155 21.01 34.04 0.94
N MET A 156 22.07 33.34 1.33
CA MET A 156 22.91 33.70 2.48
C MET A 156 24.38 33.46 2.17
N GLU A 157 25.02 34.55 1.75
CA GLU A 157 26.45 34.83 1.79
C GLU A 157 27.11 34.41 3.12
N MET A 158 28.00 33.41 3.07
CA MET A 158 29.06 33.26 4.09
C MET A 158 30.37 32.84 3.45
N ASP A 159 31.30 33.80 3.53
CA ASP A 159 32.65 33.85 2.97
C ASP A 159 33.64 32.88 3.66
N ASP A 160 34.60 32.45 2.85
CA ASP A 160 35.95 31.99 3.17
C ASP A 160 36.20 30.66 3.93
N ALA A 161 36.47 29.58 3.18
CA ALA A 161 37.41 28.53 3.58
C ALA A 161 38.04 27.80 2.37
N PRO A 162 39.39 27.65 2.31
CA PRO A 162 40.10 27.26 1.09
C PRO A 162 39.92 25.79 0.65
N ALA A 163 39.90 25.61 -0.67
CA ALA A 163 39.66 24.37 -1.39
C ALA A 163 40.67 23.25 -1.07
N LEU A 164 40.19 22.18 -0.43
CA LEU A 164 40.92 20.91 -0.35
C LEU A 164 40.79 20.17 -1.67
N VAL A 165 41.83 20.28 -2.49
CA VAL A 165 42.09 19.46 -3.68
C VAL A 165 41.77 17.98 -3.40
N ARG A 166 40.67 17.48 -3.96
CA ARG A 166 40.40 16.04 -4.02
C ARG A 166 41.36 15.42 -5.03
N ALA A 167 42.52 14.96 -4.57
CA ALA A 167 43.31 13.99 -5.32
C ALA A 167 42.45 12.75 -5.60
N PRO A 168 42.51 12.15 -6.80
CA PRO A 168 41.77 10.93 -7.11
C PRO A 168 42.18 9.83 -6.13
N ARG A 169 41.26 9.42 -5.25
CA ARG A 169 41.45 8.23 -4.43
C ARG A 169 41.20 7.02 -5.33
N GLU A 170 42.29 6.42 -5.77
CA GLU A 170 42.36 5.10 -6.37
C GLU A 170 41.57 4.12 -5.50
N LYS A 171 40.51 3.53 -6.06
CA LYS A 171 39.69 2.53 -5.36
C LYS A 171 40.57 1.29 -5.19
N VAL A 172 41.12 1.12 -3.99
CA VAL A 172 41.77 -0.14 -3.60
C VAL A 172 40.69 -1.20 -3.57
N GLU A 173 40.74 -2.13 -4.51
CA GLU A 173 39.87 -3.31 -4.54
C GLU A 173 40.07 -4.13 -3.26
N PRO A 174 39.00 -4.64 -2.64
CA PRO A 174 39.13 -5.46 -1.45
C PRO A 174 39.78 -6.79 -1.81
N GLU A 175 40.99 -7.06 -1.30
CA GLU A 175 41.60 -8.38 -1.35
C GLU A 175 40.67 -9.39 -0.66
N ILE A 176 40.22 -10.38 -1.43
CA ILE A 176 39.43 -11.52 -0.98
C ILE A 176 40.45 -12.64 -0.72
N ASP A 177 40.51 -13.14 0.51
CA ASP A 177 41.35 -14.30 0.87
C ASP A 177 40.84 -15.55 0.11
N ASP A 178 41.69 -16.58 -0.05
CA ASP A 178 41.36 -17.84 -0.75
C ASP A 178 40.19 -18.66 -0.13
N ASP A 179 39.56 -18.15 0.93
CA ASP A 179 38.41 -18.73 1.64
C ASP A 179 37.15 -17.81 1.63
N GLY A 180 37.14 -16.76 0.80
CA GLY A 180 35.92 -15.98 0.48
C GLY A 180 35.36 -15.07 1.57
N PHE A 181 36.13 -14.78 2.64
CA PHE A 181 35.69 -13.91 3.75
C PHE A 181 36.39 -12.54 3.76
N THR A 182 35.61 -11.46 3.90
CA THR A 182 36.12 -10.08 3.99
C THR A 182 36.65 -9.78 5.40
N LYS A 183 37.92 -9.36 5.51
CA LYS A 183 38.61 -9.12 6.79
C LYS A 183 38.14 -7.83 7.46
N VAL A 184 37.51 -7.93 8.63
CA VAL A 184 37.09 -6.77 9.44
C VAL A 184 38.29 -6.14 10.18
N VAL A 185 38.70 -4.94 9.76
CA VAL A 185 39.74 -4.16 10.48
C VAL A 185 39.11 -3.38 11.63
N GLY A 186 39.36 -3.82 12.87
CA GLY A 186 38.90 -3.14 14.08
C GLY A 186 39.66 -1.83 14.33
N LYS A 187 38.94 -0.69 14.38
CA LYS A 187 39.49 0.63 14.68
C LYS A 187 39.77 0.77 16.19
N LYS A 188 41.05 0.86 16.57
CA LYS A 188 41.47 1.15 17.95
C LYS A 188 41.62 2.67 18.16
N LYS A 189 40.91 3.18 19.16
CA LYS A 189 40.88 4.58 19.63
C LYS A 189 42.20 4.99 20.27
N ARG A 190 42.80 6.10 19.82
CA ARG A 190 43.64 7.01 20.60
C ARG A 190 43.52 8.42 20.05
#